data_AF-A0A3F2RRY6-F1
#
_entry.id   AF-A0A3F2RRY6-F1
#
_cell.length_a   1.000
_cell.length_b   1.000
_cell.length_c   1.000
_cell.angle_alpha   90.00
_cell.angle_beta   90.00
_cell.angle_gamma   90.00
#
_symmetry.space_group_name_H-M   'P 1'
#
loop_
_entity.id
_entity.type
_entity.pdbx_description
1 polymer ?
#
loop_
_entity_poly.entity_id
_entity_poly.type
_entity_poly.pdbx_seq_one_letter_code
_entity_poly.pdbx_strand_id
1 'polypeptide(L)' 'METKEEEIDPEHKLPEERLNVLRTSAGVKEMLTNPAIIQALTKITSSQDKMKTLEKALLDPTFAKFMYQALDEVVPPTK' A
#
# COMPACT_ATOMS: atom_id res chain seq x y z
N MET A 1 -1.71 7.08 24.98
CA MET A 1 -0.62 6.27 24.40
C MET A 1 -0.33 6.87 23.04
N GLU A 2 0.71 7.68 22.95
CA GLU A 2 1.16 8.28 21.69
C GLU A 2 1.67 7.16 20.78
N THR A 3 1.01 6.96 19.65
CA THR A 3 1.53 6.15 18.55
C THR A 3 2.82 6.78 18.08
N LYS A 4 3.97 6.20 18.46
CA LYS A 4 5.23 6.41 17.75
C LYS A 4 5.00 5.94 16.32
N GLU A 5 4.60 6.84 15.45
CA GLU A 5 4.77 6.68 14.03
C GLU A 5 6.28 6.47 13.84
N GLU A 6 6.70 5.24 13.53
CA GLU A 6 8.03 5.03 12.96
C GLU A 6 8.19 6.07 11.86
N GLU A 7 9.16 6.97 12.03
CA GLU A 7 9.54 7.97 11.04
C GLU A 7 9.98 7.22 9.79
N ILE A 8 9.02 6.87 8.93
CA ILE A 8 9.32 6.41 7.58
C ILE A 8 10.03 7.57 6.94
N ASP A 9 11.31 7.36 6.65
CA ASP A 9 12.18 8.36 6.02
C ASP A 9 11.41 8.99 4.85
N PRO A 10 11.30 10.33 4.79
CA PRO A 10 10.61 11.01 3.71
C PRO A 10 11.15 10.62 2.32
N GLU A 11 12.40 10.18 2.21
CA GLU A 11 12.98 9.66 0.97
C GLU A 11 12.38 8.31 0.51
N HIS A 12 11.80 7.55 1.44
CA HIS A 12 11.10 6.28 1.17
C HIS A 12 9.60 6.43 1.00
N LYS A 13 9.05 7.65 1.16
CA LYS A 13 7.65 7.95 0.87
C LYS A 13 7.47 8.22 -0.62
N LEU A 14 6.37 7.73 -1.18
CA LEU A 14 5.97 8.11 -2.53
C LEU A 14 5.73 9.64 -2.57
N PRO A 15 6.28 10.35 -3.57
CA PRO A 15 6.00 11.77 -3.73
C PRO A 15 4.50 11.99 -4.00
N GLU A 16 4.00 13.17 -3.63
CA GLU A 16 2.56 13.49 -3.71
C GLU A 16 1.97 13.24 -5.09
N GLU A 17 2.73 13.51 -6.15
CA GLU A 17 2.32 13.25 -7.53
C GLU A 17 2.01 11.77 -7.78
N ARG A 18 2.83 10.85 -7.26
CA ARG A 18 2.62 9.40 -7.38
C ARG A 18 1.48 8.92 -6.49
N LEU A 19 1.30 9.53 -5.31
CA LEU A 19 0.13 9.27 -4.47
C LEU A 19 -1.17 9.71 -5.17
N ASN A 20 -1.14 10.81 -5.91
CA ASN A 20 -2.27 11.27 -6.71
C ASN A 20 -2.59 10.30 -7.86
N VAL A 21 -1.59 9.68 -8.47
CA VAL A 21 -1.80 8.61 -9.46
C VAL A 21 -2.57 7.44 -8.82
N LEU A 22 -2.15 6.96 -7.65
CA LEU A 22 -2.89 5.90 -6.93
C LEU A 22 -4.33 6.30 -6.59
N ARG A 23 -4.55 7.57 -6.18
CA ARG A 23 -5.88 8.10 -5.86
C ARG A 23 -6.78 8.26 -7.09
N THR A 24 -6.22 8.33 -8.29
CA THR A 24 -6.98 8.54 -9.53
C THR A 24 -7.07 7.29 -10.38
N SER A 25 -6.18 6.31 -10.20
CA SER A 25 -6.20 5.01 -10.89
C SER A 25 -7.53 4.30 -10.68
N ALA A 26 -8.20 4.01 -11.81
CA ALA A 26 -9.41 3.22 -11.83
C ALA A 26 -9.15 1.79 -11.36
N GLY A 27 -8.00 1.21 -11.74
CA GLY A 27 -7.63 -0.15 -11.35
C GLY A 27 -7.41 -0.27 -9.85
N VAL A 28 -6.68 0.67 -9.24
CA VAL A 28 -6.48 0.69 -7.78
C VAL A 28 -7.81 0.87 -7.04
N LYS A 29 -8.68 1.78 -7.52
CA LYS A 29 -10.02 1.99 -6.94
C LYS A 29 -10.90 0.75 -7.01
N GLU A 30 -10.89 0.06 -8.15
CA GLU A 30 -11.66 -1.18 -8.34
C GLU A 30 -11.17 -2.26 -7.36
N MET A 31 -9.86 -2.42 -7.20
CA MET A 31 -9.33 -3.36 -6.22
C MET A 31 -9.65 -2.98 -4.77
N LEU A 32 -9.71 -1.68 -4.46
CA LEU A 32 -10.14 -1.20 -3.15
C LEU A 32 -11.63 -1.46 -2.86
N THR A 33 -12.46 -1.87 -3.82
CA THR A 33 -13.81 -2.36 -3.50
C THR A 33 -13.78 -3.75 -2.85
N ASN A 34 -12.64 -4.44 -2.89
CA ASN A 34 -12.49 -5.73 -2.24
C ASN A 34 -12.29 -5.54 -0.72
N PRO A 35 -13.20 -6.07 0.12
CA PRO A 35 -13.11 -5.90 1.57
C PRO A 35 -11.87 -6.56 2.17
N ALA A 36 -11.31 -7.60 1.56
CA ALA A 36 -10.10 -8.25 2.03
C ALA A 36 -8.88 -7.31 1.92
N ILE A 37 -8.82 -6.51 0.86
CA ILE A 37 -7.74 -5.53 0.65
C ILE A 37 -7.85 -4.41 1.68
N ILE A 38 -9.05 -3.85 1.88
CA ILE A 38 -9.28 -2.80 2.90
C ILE A 38 -8.91 -3.31 4.30
N GLN A 39 -9.33 -4.54 4.65
CA GLN A 39 -9.03 -5.13 5.95
C GLN A 39 -7.52 -5.35 6.13
N ALA A 40 -6.82 -5.84 5.11
CA ALA A 40 -5.38 -6.01 5.14
C ALA A 40 -4.66 -4.66 5.32
N LEU A 41 -5.05 -3.62 4.56
CA LEU A 41 -4.51 -2.27 4.71
C LEU A 41 -4.75 -1.72 6.12
N THR A 42 -5.97 -1.83 6.62
CA THR A 42 -6.35 -1.38 7.97
C THR A 42 -5.50 -2.08 9.04
N LYS A 43 -5.30 -3.39 8.89
CA LYS A 43 -4.48 -4.20 9.79
C LYS A 43 -3.01 -3.80 9.75
N ILE A 44 -2.46 -3.53 8.57
CA ILE A 44 -1.08 -3.05 8.41
C ILE A 44 -0.95 -1.68 9.09
N THR A 45 -1.86 -0.74 8.82
CA THR A 45 -1.79 0.62 9.39
C THR A 45 -1.94 0.67 10.91
N SER A 46 -2.67 -0.28 11.50
CA SER A 46 -2.88 -0.36 12.94
C SER A 46 -1.89 -1.27 13.67
N SER A 47 -1.00 -1.95 12.95
CA SER A 47 -0.03 -2.87 13.55
C SER A 47 1.15 -2.11 14.16
N GLN A 48 1.65 -2.63 15.28
CA GLN A 48 2.92 -2.18 15.87
C GLN A 48 4.13 -2.57 15.02
N ASP A 49 4.03 -3.66 14.25
CA ASP A 49 5.07 -4.13 13.35
C ASP A 49 4.49 -4.17 11.93
N LYS A 50 4.51 -2.99 11.29
CA LYS A 50 3.93 -2.77 9.96
C LYS A 50 4.59 -3.67 8.93
N MET A 51 5.91 -3.84 9.02
CA MET A 51 6.68 -4.56 8.01
C MET A 51 6.41 -6.06 8.06
N LYS A 52 6.40 -6.67 9.24
CA LYS A 52 6.00 -8.08 9.41
C LYS A 52 4.55 -8.33 9.04
N THR A 53 3.68 -7.36 9.30
CA THR A 53 2.25 -7.46 8.94
C THR A 53 2.06 -7.35 7.44
N LEU A 54 2.84 -6.49 6.77
CA LEU A 54 2.89 -6.37 5.33
C LEU A 54 3.39 -7.67 4.67
N GLU A 55 4.51 -8.23 5.14
CA GLU A 55 5.03 -9.52 4.66
C GLU A 55 3.97 -10.62 4.75
N LYS A 56 3.24 -10.69 5.87
CA LYS A 56 2.16 -11.65 6.04
C LYS A 56 0.98 -11.38 5.10
N ALA A 57 0.64 -10.11 4.87
CA ALA A 57 -0.43 -9.75 3.94
C ALA A 57 -0.04 -10.09 2.49
N LEU A 58 1.24 -9.97 2.12
CA LEU A 58 1.75 -10.35 0.80
C LEU A 58 1.72 -11.85 0.52
N LEU A 59 1.53 -12.70 1.54
CA LEU A 59 1.26 -14.13 1.33
C LEU A 59 -0.14 -14.38 0.77
N ASP A 60 -1.06 -13.42 0.90
CA ASP A 60 -2.37 -13.48 0.28
C ASP A 60 -2.28 -13.04 -1.20
N PRO A 61 -2.69 -13.88 -2.16
CA PRO A 61 -2.56 -13.56 -3.58
C PRO A 61 -3.41 -12.37 -4.02
N THR A 62 -4.53 -12.10 -3.34
CA THR A 62 -5.40 -10.95 -3.62
C THR A 62 -4.71 -9.66 -3.23
N PHE A 63 -4.12 -9.65 -2.03
CA PHE A 63 -3.38 -8.50 -1.53
C PHE A 63 -2.07 -8.28 -2.28
N ALA A 64 -1.33 -9.35 -2.60
CA ALA A 64 -0.13 -9.28 -3.42
C ALA A 64 -0.43 -8.68 -4.79
N LYS A 65 -1.47 -9.15 -5.48
CA LYS A 65 -1.91 -8.60 -6.76
C LYS A 65 -2.22 -7.11 -6.66
N PHE A 66 -2.89 -6.69 -5.58
CA PHE A 66 -3.17 -5.28 -5.33
C PHE A 66 -1.89 -4.45 -5.19
N MET A 67 -0.92 -4.93 -4.41
CA MET A 67 0.34 -4.24 -4.22
C MET A 67 1.13 -4.12 -5.52
N TYR A 68 1.22 -5.18 -6.32
CA TYR A 68 1.90 -5.13 -7.62
C TYR A 68 1.20 -4.18 -8.59
N GLN A 69 -0.13 -4.21 -8.66
CA GLN A 69 -0.87 -3.29 -9.53
C GLN A 69 -0.72 -1.83 -9.08
N ALA A 70 -0.72 -1.56 -7.77
CA ALA A 70 -0.44 -0.23 -7.25
C ALA A 70 1.00 0.22 -7.59
N LEU A 71 1.97 -0.70 -7.53
CA LEU A 71 3.36 -0.42 -7.93
C LEU A 71 3.47 -0.12 -9.43
N ASP A 72 2.80 -0.89 -10.30
CA ASP A 72 2.80 -0.65 -11.75
C ASP A 72 2.26 0.74 -12.13
N GLU A 73 1.33 1.28 -11.33
CA GLU A 73 0.77 2.62 -11.55
C GLU A 73 1.75 3.75 -11.17
N VAL A 74 2.64 3.52 -10.18
CA VAL A 74 3.55 4.56 -9.67
C VAL A 74 4.99 4.40 -10.12
N VAL A 75 5.42 3.19 -10.47
CA VAL A 75 6.75 2.93 -11.00
C VAL A 75 6.71 3.24 -12.49
N PRO A 76 7.44 4.25 -12.98
CA PRO A 76 7.53 4.47 -14.42
C PRO A 76 8.11 3.22 -15.07
N PRO A 77 7.63 2.79 -16.25
CA PRO A 77 8.29 1.73 -16.99
C PRO A 77 9.74 2.17 -17.23
N THR A 78 10.69 1.43 -16.65
CA THR A 78 12.10 1.63 -16.91
C THR A 78 12.31 1.46 -18.42
N LYS A 79 12.63 2.57 -19.07
CA LYS A 79 12.97 2.63 -20.49
C LYS A 79 14.38 2.11 -20.72
#